data_AF-A0AA35SXC7-F1
#
_entry.id   AF-A0AA35SXC7-F1
#
_cell.length_a   1.000
_cell.length_b   1.000
_cell.length_c   1.000
_cell.angle_alpha   90.00
_cell.angle_beta   90.00
_cell.angle_gamma   90.00
#
_symmetry.space_group_name_H-M   'P 1'
#
loop_
_entity.id
_entity.type
_entity.pdbx_description
1 polymer ?
#
loop_
_entity_poly.entity_id
_entity_poly.type
_entity_poly.pdbx_seq_one_letter_code
_entity_poly.pdbx_strand_id
1 'polypeptide(L)' 'MASGERVVSMKRLKREYGKLSQGPPAGVSISLPSDTDLYVWEALLSGPVDSVYKGGLFKVRVCVPYPVS' A
#
# COMPACT_ATOMS: atom_id res chain seq x y z
N MET A 1 -8.90 25.30 -2.52
CA MET A 1 -7.47 24.98 -2.72
C MET A 1 -7.12 23.54 -2.34
N ALA A 2 -7.80 22.92 -1.36
CA ALA A 2 -7.63 21.49 -0.99
C ALA A 2 -7.85 20.43 -2.10
N SER A 3 -8.59 20.76 -3.17
CA SER A 3 -8.86 19.83 -4.27
C SER A 3 -7.63 19.56 -5.14
N GLY A 4 -6.71 20.52 -5.29
CA GLY A 4 -5.52 20.39 -6.13
C GLY A 4 -4.49 19.41 -5.55
N GLU A 5 -4.26 19.49 -4.23
CA GLU A 5 -3.31 18.64 -3.52
C GLU A 5 -3.78 17.19 -3.48
N ARG A 6 -5.09 16.95 -3.32
CA ARG A 6 -5.68 15.61 -3.38
C ARG A 6 -5.48 14.98 -4.76
N VAL A 7 -5.55 15.76 -5.83
CA VAL A 7 -5.29 15.27 -7.20
C VAL A 7 -3.82 14.89 -7.39
N VAL A 8 -2.88 15.70 -6.90
CA VAL A 8 -1.43 15.42 -7.02
C VAL A 8 -1.05 14.17 -6.23
N SER A 9 -1.50 14.06 -4.98
CA SER A 9 -1.26 12.89 -4.12
C SER A 9 -1.91 11.63 -4.69
N MET A 10 -3.16 11.67 -5.17
CA MET A 10 -3.79 10.52 -5.84
C MET A 10 -3.02 10.04 -7.06
N LYS A 11 -2.49 10.96 -7.89
CA LYS A 11 -1.64 10.59 -9.04
C LYS A 11 -0.37 9.85 -8.58
N ARG A 12 0.24 10.28 -7.48
CA ARG A 12 1.40 9.60 -6.89
C ARG A 12 1.01 8.20 -6.36
N LEU A 13 -0.06 8.10 -5.59
CA LEU A 13 -0.53 6.82 -5.02
C LEU A 13 -0.89 5.81 -6.11
N LYS A 14 -1.59 6.24 -7.17
CA LYS A 14 -1.91 5.38 -8.30
C LYS A 14 -0.66 4.83 -9.01
N ARG A 15 0.38 5.66 -9.16
CA ARG A 15 1.65 5.24 -9.76
C ARG A 15 2.40 4.26 -8.87
N GLU A 16 2.46 4.51 -7.56
CA GLU A 16 3.12 3.62 -6.61
C GLU A 16 2.40 2.27 -6.50
N TYR A 17 1.07 2.27 -6.45
CA TYR A 17 0.26 1.06 -6.51
C TYR A 17 0.57 0.26 -7.78
N GLY A 18 0.51 0.90 -8.96
CA GLY A 18 0.80 0.22 -10.23
C GLY A 18 2.20 -0.41 -10.29
N LYS A 19 3.22 0.27 -9.74
CA LYS A 19 4.58 -0.30 -9.65
C LYS A 19 4.62 -1.55 -8.77
N LEU A 20 3.99 -1.49 -7.60
CA LEU A 20 3.97 -2.61 -6.66
C LEU A 20 3.09 -3.77 -7.14
N SER A 21 2.03 -3.51 -7.90
CA SER A 21 1.22 -4.57 -8.53
C SER A 21 1.97 -5.29 -9.64
N GLN A 22 2.85 -4.59 -10.38
CA GLN A 22 3.64 -5.19 -11.46
C GLN A 22 4.86 -5.96 -10.96
N GLY A 23 5.47 -5.51 -9.88
CA GLY A 23 6.67 -6.11 -9.31
C GLY A 23 6.69 -5.94 -7.79
N PRO A 24 5.88 -6.72 -7.05
CA PRO A 24 5.89 -6.65 -5.61
C PRO A 24 7.24 -7.14 -5.06
N PRO A 25 7.73 -6.58 -3.95
CA PRO A 25 8.88 -7.13 -3.24
C PRO A 25 8.66 -8.59 -2.84
N ALA A 26 9.75 -9.35 -2.73
CA ALA A 26 9.69 -10.75 -2.32
C ALA A 26 8.97 -10.91 -0.97
N GLY A 27 8.00 -11.84 -0.90
CA GLY A 27 7.21 -12.08 0.30
C GLY A 27 6.16 -11.01 0.61
N VAL A 28 5.93 -10.06 -0.30
CA VAL A 28 4.90 -9.03 -0.15
C VAL A 28 3.82 -9.23 -1.21
N SER A 29 2.56 -9.08 -0.81
CA SER A 29 1.44 -8.92 -1.73
C SER A 29 0.63 -7.70 -1.29
N ILE A 30 0.11 -6.92 -2.23
CA ILE A 30 -0.70 -5.74 -1.93
C ILE A 30 -2.06 -5.81 -2.62
N SER A 31 -3.06 -5.20 -1.99
CA SER A 31 -4.40 -5.01 -2.55
C SER A 31 -5.01 -3.70 -2.08
N LEU A 32 -6.03 -3.23 -2.79
CA LEU A 32 -6.90 -2.15 -2.36
C LEU A 32 -8.17 -2.77 -1.78
N PRO A 33 -8.57 -2.41 -0.55
CA PRO A 33 -9.89 -2.76 -0.02
C PRO A 33 -11.03 -2.08 -0.81
N SER A 34 -10.72 -0.97 -1.49
CA SER A 34 -11.65 -0.21 -2.31
C SER A 34 -10.92 0.49 -3.46
N ASP A 35 -11.47 0.41 -4.66
CA ASP A 35 -10.91 1.06 -5.86
C ASP A 35 -11.12 2.59 -5.88
N THR A 36 -11.96 3.10 -4.98
CA THR A 36 -12.28 4.54 -4.89
C THR A 36 -11.43 5.29 -3.87
N ASP A 37 -10.71 4.57 -2.99
CA ASP A 37 -9.87 5.15 -1.95
C ASP A 37 -8.44 4.59 -1.96
N LEU A 38 -7.57 5.26 -2.72
CA LEU A 38 -6.16 4.90 -2.82
C LEU A 38 -5.33 5.24 -1.58
N TYR A 39 -5.93 5.71 -0.49
CA TYR A 39 -5.21 6.04 0.74
C TYR A 39 -5.17 4.88 1.74
N VAL A 40 -5.94 3.82 1.51
CA VAL A 40 -5.97 2.63 2.38
C VAL A 40 -5.60 1.41 1.57
N TRP A 41 -4.49 0.76 1.91
CA TRP A 41 -4.03 -0.47 1.26
C TRP A 41 -3.99 -1.61 2.27
N GLU A 42 -4.13 -2.82 1.75
CA GLU A 42 -3.82 -4.05 2.48
C GLU A 42 -2.54 -4.65 1.94
N ALA A 43 -1.71 -5.16 2.84
CA ALA A 43 -0.53 -5.92 2.49
C ALA A 43 -0.55 -7.27 3.22
N LEU A 44 -0.14 -8.32 2.53
CA LEU A 44 0.22 -9.60 3.12
C LEU A 44 1.74 -9.70 3.12
N LEU A 45 2.32 -9.97 4.29
CA LEU A 45 3.76 -10.09 4.49
C LEU A 45 4.08 -11.51 4.93
N SER A 46 4.92 -12.20 4.17
CA SER A 46 5.53 -13.46 4.57
C SER A 46 6.63 -13.19 5.59
N GLY A 47 6.65 -13.95 6.68
CA GLY A 47 7.69 -13.86 7.68
C GLY A 47 9.07 -14.25 7.13
N PRO A 48 10.11 -13.42 7.33
CA PRO A 48 11.47 -13.71 6.86
C PRO A 48 12.00 -15.02 7.42
N VAL A 49 12.73 -15.78 6.59
CA VAL A 49 13.21 -17.13 6.92
C VAL A 49 14.26 -17.20 8.01
N ASP A 50 14.89 -16.07 8.31
CA ASP A 50 15.96 -15.84 9.28
C ASP A 50 15.46 -15.11 10.54
N SER A 51 14.14 -15.06 10.75
CA SER A 51 13.52 -14.39 11.89
C SER A 51 12.62 -15.32 12.70
N VAL A 52 12.24 -14.89 13.90
CA VAL A 52 11.21 -15.57 14.72
C VAL A 52 9.83 -15.60 14.06
N TYR A 53 9.63 -14.82 12.99
CA TYR A 53 8.38 -14.77 12.23
C TYR A 53 8.35 -15.77 11.08
N LYS A 54 9.40 -16.56 10.86
CA LYS A 54 9.51 -17.56 9.79
C LYS A 54 8.24 -18.41 9.69
N GLY A 55 7.71 -18.52 8.48
CA GLY A 55 6.50 -19.30 8.18
C GLY A 55 5.19 -18.58 8.55
N GLY A 56 5.25 -17.43 9.21
CA GLY A 56 4.10 -16.58 9.45
C GLY A 56 3.63 -15.85 8.19
N LEU A 57 2.35 -15.50 8.17
CA LEU A 57 1.74 -14.63 7.16
C LEU A 57 0.95 -13.55 7.89
N PHE A 58 1.31 -12.28 7.66
CA PHE A 58 0.79 -11.15 8.41
C PHE A 58 0.01 -10.23 7.52
N LYS A 59 -1.25 -9.95 7.88
CA LYS A 59 -2.07 -8.95 7.22
C LYS A 59 -1.82 -7.58 7.86
N VAL A 60 -1.39 -6.62 7.06
CA VAL A 60 -1.09 -5.24 7.48
C VAL A 60 -2.01 -4.29 6.73
N ARG A 61 -2.57 -3.32 7.45
CA ARG A 61 -3.31 -2.20 6.86
C ARG A 61 -2.40 -0.98 6.80
N VAL A 62 -2.22 -0.44 5.61
CA VAL A 62 -1.41 0.77 5.36
C VAL A 62 -2.36 1.92 5.10
N CYS A 63 -2.30 2.96 5.94
CA CYS A 63 -3.11 4.15 5.79
C CYS A 63 -2.20 5.34 5.49
N VAL A 64 -2.29 5.87 4.28
CA VAL A 64 -1.62 7.11 3.90
C VAL A 64 -2.49 8.28 4.40
N PRO A 65 -1.91 9.27 5.11
CA PRO A 65 -2.67 10.43 5.53
C PRO A 65 -3.17 11.23 4.31
N TYR A 66 -4.39 11.74 4.40
CA TYR A 66 -4.89 12.70 3.41
C TYR A 66 -4.07 14.00 3.50
N PRO A 67 -3.84 14.70 2.38
CA PRO A 67 -3.22 16.02 2.41
C PRO A 67 -4.00 16.94 3.35
N VAL A 68 -3.29 17.59 4.25
CA VAL A 68 -3.82 18.67 5.08
C VAL A 68 -3.74 19.96 4.27
N SER A 69 -4.88 20.64 4.15
CA SER A 69 -5.05 21.91 3.43
C SER A 69 -4.27 23.07 4.02
#